data_AF-A0A183ANK9-F1
#
_entry.id   AF-A0A183ANK9-F1
#
_cell.length_a   1.000
_cell.length_b   1.000
_cell.length_c   1.000
_cell.angle_alpha   90.00
_cell.angle_beta   90.00
_cell.angle_gamma   90.00
#
_symmetry.space_group_name_H-M   'P 1'
#
loop_
_entity.id
_entity.type
_entity.pdbx_description
1 polymer ?
#
loop_
_entity_poly.entity_id
_entity_poly.type
_entity_poly.pdbx_seq_one_letter_code
_entity_poly.pdbx_strand_id
1 'polypeptide(L)'
;MPSVWKLQALLEGAWTLGFDPLGASQLASVLGSDSFRASPSDDAEVVLDSRNLVGLVDSTAWLGVSDLVSLFGSIGVRCSLLECRAPSGPNSTHPRLLEHVYSYILSGRVSSTSLETFSVPMILQHEGHSRVVIGVELDSYDEPTALIVLDPNTPVEAMRLLTKAAECSQSPDPDAALSRLSHSQYNWAEVLGSLRVDVSRLTHPQYQLLQVNGLIETEQDLQVLSLL
;
A
#
# COMPACT_ATOMS: atom_id res chain seq x y z
N MET A 1 -8.00 14.66 -0.23
CA MET A 1 -6.93 13.75 -0.69
C MET A 1 -6.00 14.52 -1.61
N PRO A 2 -4.68 14.53 -1.37
CA PRO A 2 -3.70 15.17 -2.27
C PRO A 2 -3.66 14.46 -3.63
N SER A 3 -3.30 15.20 -4.68
CA SER A 3 -3.01 14.61 -6.00
C SER A 3 -1.68 13.85 -5.98
N VAL A 4 -1.43 13.01 -7.00
CA VAL A 4 -0.13 12.32 -7.18
C VAL A 4 1.01 13.32 -7.21
N TRP A 5 0.87 14.41 -7.98
CA TRP A 5 1.83 15.50 -8.01
C TRP A 5 2.12 16.07 -6.62
N LYS A 6 1.07 16.31 -5.82
CA LYS A 6 1.24 16.84 -4.46
C LYS A 6 1.92 15.83 -3.54
N LEU A 7 1.64 14.54 -3.69
CA LEU A 7 2.33 13.47 -2.94
C LEU A 7 3.82 13.42 -3.29
N GLN A 8 4.17 13.51 -4.58
CA GLN A 8 5.57 13.60 -5.03
C GLN A 8 6.28 14.81 -4.41
N ALA A 9 5.66 15.99 -4.44
CA ALA A 9 6.23 17.20 -3.83
C ALA A 9 6.37 17.11 -2.30
N LEU A 10 5.43 16.43 -1.62
CA LEU A 10 5.52 16.20 -0.18
C LEU A 10 6.66 15.23 0.17
N LEU A 11 6.85 14.19 -0.64
CA LEU A 11 7.95 13.23 -0.46
C LEU A 11 9.32 13.87 -0.70
N GLU A 12 9.48 14.70 -1.73
CA GLU A 12 10.72 15.49 -1.89
C GLU A 12 10.96 16.45 -0.71
N GLY A 13 9.88 17.02 -0.17
CA GLY A 13 9.94 17.78 1.08
C GLY A 13 10.43 16.94 2.26
N ALA A 14 9.95 15.71 2.40
CA ALA A 14 10.39 14.78 3.44
C ALA A 14 11.89 14.45 3.31
N TRP A 15 12.37 14.15 2.10
CA TRP A 15 13.81 13.92 1.87
C TRP A 15 14.66 15.14 2.20
N THR A 16 14.17 16.35 1.90
CA THR A 16 14.85 17.61 2.26
C THR A 16 14.94 17.81 3.78
N LEU A 17 13.97 17.28 4.54
CA LEU A 17 13.98 17.27 5.99
C LEU A 17 14.90 16.18 6.59
N GLY A 18 15.51 15.34 5.76
CA GLY A 18 16.48 14.32 6.17
C GLY A 18 15.88 12.92 6.40
N PHE A 19 14.63 12.68 6.02
CA PHE A 19 14.07 11.33 6.01
C PHE A 19 14.66 10.54 4.83
N ASP A 20 15.06 9.28 5.04
CA ASP A 20 15.59 8.33 4.02
C ASP A 20 16.47 8.98 2.92
N PRO A 21 17.64 9.53 3.28
CA PRO A 21 18.54 10.14 2.31
C PRO A 21 19.11 9.12 1.32
N LEU A 22 19.13 7.83 1.69
CA LEU A 22 19.62 6.75 0.84
C LEU A 22 18.63 6.43 -0.27
N GLY A 23 17.35 6.25 0.06
CA GLY A 23 16.26 6.04 -0.90
C GLY A 23 16.11 7.21 -1.86
N ALA A 24 16.19 8.45 -1.35
CA ALA A 24 16.23 9.66 -2.17
C ALA A 24 17.37 9.63 -3.21
N SER A 25 18.58 9.26 -2.77
CA SER A 25 19.76 9.17 -3.64
C SER A 25 19.64 8.05 -4.68
N GLN A 26 19.09 6.90 -4.29
CA GLN A 26 18.84 5.77 -5.20
C GLN A 26 17.86 6.19 -6.30
N LEU A 27 16.75 6.83 -5.94
CA LEU A 27 15.75 7.25 -6.92
C LEU A 27 16.27 8.35 -7.85
N ALA A 28 17.04 9.31 -7.32
CA ALA A 28 17.68 10.35 -8.13
C ALA A 28 18.60 9.74 -9.20
N SER A 29 19.33 8.67 -8.86
CA SER A 29 20.22 7.99 -9.82
C SER A 29 19.44 7.32 -10.96
N VAL A 30 18.27 6.73 -10.67
CA VAL A 30 17.40 6.09 -11.67
C VAL A 30 16.81 7.16 -12.60
N LEU A 31 16.28 8.24 -12.05
CA LEU A 31 15.67 9.33 -12.83
C LEU A 31 16.68 10.14 -13.66
N GLY A 32 17.89 10.34 -13.12
CA GLY A 32 19.00 10.97 -13.85
C GLY A 32 19.50 10.13 -15.03
N SER A 33 19.36 8.81 -14.96
CA SER A 33 19.75 7.91 -16.05
C SER A 33 18.75 7.90 -17.23
N ASP A 34 17.46 8.11 -16.95
CA ASP A 34 16.40 8.15 -17.98
C ASP A 34 16.36 9.48 -18.76
N SER A 35 16.75 10.58 -18.11
CA SER A 35 16.81 11.91 -18.73
C SER A 35 17.96 12.07 -19.74
N PHE A 36 18.96 11.20 -19.72
CA PHE A 36 20.07 11.19 -20.71
C PHE A 36 19.68 10.54 -22.06
N ARG A 37 18.47 9.98 -22.19
CA ARG A 37 17.94 9.44 -23.46
C ARG A 37 17.17 10.46 -24.30
N ALA A 38 16.95 11.68 -23.81
CA ALA A 38 16.52 12.80 -24.64
C ALA A 38 17.71 13.25 -25.51
N SER A 39 17.50 13.30 -26.83
CA SER A 39 18.52 13.63 -27.82
C SER A 39 19.26 14.93 -27.49
N PRO A 40 20.58 15.03 -27.72
CA PRO A 40 21.30 16.27 -27.48
C PRO A 40 20.90 17.26 -28.58
N SER A 41 20.03 18.21 -28.26
CA SER A 41 20.10 19.51 -28.90
C SER A 41 21.20 20.29 -28.19
N ASP A 42 22.33 20.49 -28.88
CA ASP A 42 23.36 21.44 -28.51
C ASP A 42 22.69 22.76 -28.08
N ASP A 43 23.15 23.34 -26.97
CA ASP A 43 22.81 24.67 -26.39
C ASP A 43 21.93 24.72 -25.12
N ALA A 44 21.70 23.62 -24.41
CA ALA A 44 21.19 23.70 -23.04
C ALA A 44 22.33 23.60 -22.01
N GLU A 45 22.71 24.74 -21.42
CA GLU A 45 23.48 24.76 -20.16
C GLU A 45 22.85 23.79 -19.17
N VAL A 46 23.65 22.86 -18.64
CA VAL A 46 23.26 22.01 -17.52
C VAL A 46 23.13 22.91 -16.30
N VAL A 47 21.95 23.51 -16.15
CA VAL A 47 21.52 24.11 -14.89
C VAL A 47 21.35 22.93 -13.93
N LEU A 48 22.38 22.62 -13.16
CA LEU A 48 22.22 21.85 -11.93
C LEU A 48 21.20 22.64 -11.09
N ASP A 49 19.94 22.20 -11.11
CA ASP A 49 18.86 22.84 -10.37
C ASP A 49 19.32 22.96 -8.92
N SER A 50 19.59 24.19 -8.48
CA SER A 50 20.29 24.50 -7.23
C SER A 50 19.45 24.19 -5.98
N ARG A 51 18.36 23.43 -6.16
CA ARG A 51 17.36 23.09 -5.17
C ARG A 51 17.60 21.72 -4.51
N ASN A 52 18.62 20.97 -4.93
CA ASN A 52 18.95 19.65 -4.37
C ASN A 52 17.75 18.68 -4.36
N LEU A 53 16.90 18.77 -5.39
CA LEU A 53 15.68 17.96 -5.53
C LEU A 53 16.00 16.67 -6.31
N VAL A 54 15.30 15.60 -5.95
CA VAL A 54 15.45 14.26 -6.56
C VAL A 54 14.91 14.20 -7.99
N GLY A 55 14.01 15.11 -8.37
CA GLY A 55 13.37 15.12 -9.68
C GLY A 55 12.19 14.16 -9.77
N LEU A 56 11.59 13.82 -8.62
CA LEU A 56 10.43 12.94 -8.52
C LEU A 56 9.16 13.62 -9.05
N VAL A 57 9.00 14.92 -8.80
CA VAL A 57 7.81 15.67 -9.26
C VAL A 57 7.69 15.60 -10.78
N ASP A 58 6.48 15.30 -11.26
CA ASP A 58 6.15 15.08 -12.68
C ASP A 58 6.78 13.83 -13.32
N SER A 59 7.47 12.99 -12.53
CA SER A 59 7.95 11.68 -13.00
C SER A 59 6.88 10.60 -12.92
N THR A 60 7.14 9.46 -13.58
CA THR A 60 6.40 8.21 -13.43
C THR A 60 7.19 7.18 -12.63
N ALA A 61 8.13 7.62 -11.80
CA ALA A 61 8.93 6.73 -10.98
C ALA A 61 8.04 5.87 -10.06
N TRP A 62 8.43 4.62 -9.92
CA TRP A 62 7.78 3.71 -9.01
C TRP A 62 8.32 3.94 -7.61
N LEU A 63 7.40 4.10 -6.65
CA LEU A 63 7.72 4.30 -5.25
C LEU A 63 7.60 2.98 -4.49
N GLY A 64 8.49 2.80 -3.51
CA GLY A 64 8.49 1.68 -2.59
C GLY A 64 7.84 2.01 -1.24
N VAL A 65 7.91 1.04 -0.33
CA VAL A 65 7.36 1.22 1.02
C VAL A 65 8.23 2.15 1.87
N SER A 66 9.55 2.18 1.66
CA SER A 66 10.45 3.12 2.35
C SER A 66 10.09 4.58 2.07
N ASP A 67 9.74 4.89 0.81
CA ASP A 67 9.27 6.22 0.40
C ASP A 67 8.01 6.63 1.16
N LEU A 68 7.07 5.69 1.33
CA LEU A 68 5.86 5.93 2.13
C LEU A 68 6.17 6.12 3.62
N VAL A 69 7.16 5.40 4.17
CA VAL A 69 7.60 5.60 5.55
C VAL A 69 8.15 7.02 5.73
N SER A 70 8.95 7.51 4.79
CA SER A 70 9.49 8.88 4.80
C SER A 70 8.37 9.92 4.70
N LEU A 71 7.43 9.73 3.79
CA LEU A 71 6.28 10.61 3.65
C LEU A 71 5.45 10.65 4.93
N PHE A 72 5.06 9.49 5.48
CA PHE A 72 4.27 9.40 6.70
C PHE A 72 5.00 9.94 7.92
N GLY A 73 6.29 9.63 8.05
CA GLY A 73 7.16 10.15 9.10
C GLY A 73 7.21 11.68 9.11
N SER A 74 7.35 12.30 7.92
CA SER A 74 7.40 13.76 7.78
C SER A 74 6.12 14.48 8.23
N ILE A 75 4.98 13.79 8.23
CA ILE A 75 3.69 14.33 8.68
C ILE A 75 3.29 13.84 10.08
N GLY A 76 4.20 13.20 10.82
CA GLY A 76 3.97 12.76 12.20
C GLY A 76 3.21 11.44 12.33
N VAL A 77 3.12 10.65 11.26
CA VAL A 77 2.48 9.32 11.27
C VAL A 77 3.55 8.26 11.48
N ARG A 78 3.35 7.43 12.51
CA ARG A 78 4.27 6.35 12.87
C ARG A 78 3.91 5.10 12.10
N CYS A 79 4.90 4.56 11.37
CA CYS A 79 4.77 3.34 10.61
C CYS A 79 5.76 2.27 11.05
N SER A 80 5.44 1.00 10.81
CA SER A 80 6.39 -0.11 10.89
C SER A 80 6.45 -0.83 9.55
N LEU A 81 7.67 -1.17 9.16
CA LEU A 81 7.95 -1.95 7.97
C LEU A 81 8.29 -3.39 8.40
N LEU A 82 7.49 -4.35 7.95
CA LEU A 82 7.81 -5.77 8.06
C LEU A 82 8.32 -6.27 6.71
N GLU A 83 9.52 -6.86 6.71
CA GLU A 83 10.11 -7.44 5.51
C GLU A 83 10.05 -8.97 5.53
N CYS A 84 9.27 -9.54 4.63
CA CYS A 84 9.20 -10.98 4.40
C CYS A 84 10.20 -11.34 3.29
N ARG A 85 11.49 -11.46 3.65
CA ARG A 85 12.60 -11.67 2.70
C ARG A 85 12.68 -13.06 2.06
N ALA A 86 11.89 -14.02 2.55
CA ALA A 86 11.82 -15.38 2.01
C ALA A 86 10.47 -16.02 2.35
N PRO A 87 9.99 -16.99 1.54
CA PRO A 87 8.81 -17.80 1.86
C PRO A 87 8.89 -18.46 3.23
N SER A 88 7.77 -18.51 3.93
CA SER A 88 7.66 -19.08 5.28
C SER A 88 6.90 -20.42 5.32
N GLY A 89 6.41 -20.89 4.18
CA GLY A 89 5.61 -22.11 4.06
C GLY A 89 5.96 -22.95 2.82
N PRO A 90 5.27 -24.09 2.65
CA PRO A 90 5.46 -24.97 1.50
C PRO A 90 5.05 -24.25 0.19
N ASN A 91 5.51 -24.77 -0.95
CA ASN A 91 5.21 -24.21 -2.29
C ASN A 91 5.57 -22.73 -2.44
N SER A 92 6.60 -22.26 -1.71
CA SER A 92 7.02 -20.85 -1.68
C SER A 92 5.93 -19.88 -1.18
N THR A 93 5.00 -20.37 -0.36
CA THR A 93 3.93 -19.53 0.22
C THR A 93 4.41 -18.74 1.44
N HIS A 94 3.62 -17.74 1.85
CA HIS A 94 3.89 -16.88 3.00
C HIS A 94 2.80 -16.95 4.10
N PRO A 95 2.58 -18.10 4.77
CA PRO A 95 1.60 -18.22 5.85
C PRO A 95 1.89 -17.28 7.03
N ARG A 96 3.16 -17.05 7.40
CA ARG A 96 3.51 -16.12 8.49
C ARG A 96 3.16 -14.67 8.17
N LEU A 97 3.17 -14.28 6.90
CA LEU A 97 2.72 -12.95 6.47
C LEU A 97 1.23 -12.79 6.80
N LEU A 98 0.44 -13.81 6.47
CA LEU A 98 -1.00 -13.83 6.70
C LEU A 98 -1.34 -13.86 8.20
N GLU A 99 -0.65 -14.68 8.99
CA GLU A 99 -0.75 -14.71 10.46
C GLU A 99 -0.42 -13.35 11.08
N HIS A 100 0.59 -12.65 10.55
CA HIS A 100 0.99 -11.34 11.03
C HIS A 100 -0.07 -10.28 10.75
N VAL A 101 -0.62 -10.25 9.53
CA VAL A 101 -1.74 -9.37 9.16
C VAL A 101 -2.93 -9.62 10.09
N TYR A 102 -3.28 -10.89 10.30
CA TYR A 102 -4.37 -11.27 11.20
C TYR A 102 -4.14 -10.76 12.63
N SER A 103 -2.94 -10.99 13.18
CA SER A 103 -2.54 -10.54 14.51
C SER A 103 -2.59 -9.01 14.64
N TYR A 104 -2.18 -8.28 13.61
CA TYR A 104 -2.25 -6.81 13.58
C TYR A 104 -3.69 -6.32 13.63
N ILE A 105 -4.58 -6.90 12.80
CA ILE A 105 -6.00 -6.52 12.78
C ILE A 105 -6.63 -6.80 14.15
N LEU A 106 -6.37 -7.96 14.75
CA LEU A 106 -6.86 -8.29 16.10
C LEU A 106 -6.33 -7.32 17.16
N SER A 107 -5.04 -7.01 17.13
CA SER A 107 -4.42 -6.08 18.08
C SER A 107 -5.04 -4.69 18.01
N GLY A 108 -5.34 -4.21 16.79
CA GLY A 108 -6.04 -2.95 16.57
C GLY A 108 -7.48 -2.94 17.08
N ARG A 109 -8.13 -4.11 17.20
CA ARG A 109 -9.48 -4.21 17.80
C ARG A 109 -9.46 -4.02 19.32
N VAL A 110 -8.40 -4.49 19.98
CA VAL A 110 -8.29 -4.49 21.45
C VAL A 110 -8.01 -3.09 22.02
N SER A 111 -7.41 -2.20 21.22
CA SER A 111 -7.04 -0.85 21.65
C SER A 111 -8.16 0.20 21.52
N SER A 112 -9.25 -0.10 20.80
CA SER A 112 -10.38 0.84 20.63
C SER A 112 -11.48 0.55 21.65
N THR A 113 -11.76 1.51 22.54
CA THR A 113 -12.91 1.49 23.46
C THR A 113 -14.22 1.87 22.77
N SER A 114 -14.20 2.17 21.47
CA SER A 114 -15.37 2.50 20.66
C SER A 114 -15.83 1.29 19.86
N LEU A 115 -17.16 1.13 19.70
CA LEU A 115 -17.82 0.06 18.94
C LEU A 115 -17.42 -0.02 17.46
N GLU A 116 -16.63 0.94 16.96
CA GLU A 116 -16.01 0.88 15.65
C GLU A 116 -14.50 0.63 15.80
N THR A 117 -14.11 -0.63 15.64
CA THR A 117 -12.71 -1.05 15.64
C THR A 117 -12.11 -0.80 14.27
N PHE A 118 -11.53 0.40 14.09
CA PHE A 118 -10.86 0.75 12.84
C PHE A 118 -9.38 0.32 12.93
N SER A 119 -9.04 -0.88 12.45
CA SER A 119 -7.64 -1.18 12.14
C SER A 119 -7.25 -0.39 10.89
N VAL A 120 -6.23 0.47 10.98
CA VAL A 120 -5.75 1.23 9.82
C VAL A 120 -5.30 0.24 8.74
N PRO A 121 -5.65 0.46 7.46
CA PRO A 121 -5.23 -0.44 6.39
C PRO A 121 -3.70 -0.57 6.30
N MET A 122 -3.24 -1.75 5.91
CA MET A 122 -1.81 -2.03 5.66
C MET A 122 -1.50 -1.96 4.16
N ILE A 123 -0.31 -1.48 3.79
CA ILE A 123 0.15 -1.59 2.39
C ILE A 123 0.93 -2.90 2.25
N LEU A 124 0.51 -3.74 1.32
CA LEU A 124 1.23 -4.93 0.88
C LEU A 124 1.96 -4.62 -0.41
N GLN A 125 3.28 -4.73 -0.37
CA GLN A 125 4.15 -4.53 -1.52
C GLN A 125 4.84 -5.85 -1.89
N HIS A 126 4.96 -6.08 -3.18
CA HIS A 126 5.94 -7.00 -3.74
C HIS A 126 6.61 -6.33 -4.95
N GLU A 127 7.60 -7.00 -5.55
CA GLU A 127 8.17 -6.53 -6.81
C GLU A 127 7.05 -6.41 -7.85
N GLY A 128 6.97 -5.27 -8.52
CA GLY A 128 5.97 -5.08 -9.57
C GLY A 128 4.71 -4.32 -9.15
N HIS A 129 4.32 -4.35 -7.86
CA HIS A 129 2.96 -3.95 -7.49
C HIS A 129 2.74 -3.69 -5.99
N SER A 130 1.72 -2.88 -5.70
CA SER A 130 1.26 -2.58 -4.34
C SER A 130 -0.26 -2.74 -4.21
N ARG A 131 -0.70 -3.14 -3.02
CA ARG A 131 -2.13 -3.31 -2.68
C ARG A 131 -2.40 -2.83 -1.27
N VAL A 132 -3.64 -2.52 -0.97
CA VAL A 132 -4.08 -2.13 0.38
C VAL A 132 -4.82 -3.30 1.02
N VAL A 133 -4.30 -3.85 2.11
CA VAL A 133 -4.97 -4.89 2.88
C VAL A 133 -6.01 -4.26 3.79
N ILE A 134 -7.25 -4.73 3.68
CA ILE A 134 -8.41 -4.24 4.45
C ILE A 134 -9.05 -5.30 5.34
N GLY A 135 -8.64 -6.56 5.21
CA GLY A 135 -9.18 -7.65 6.01
C GLY A 135 -8.49 -8.98 5.80
N VAL A 136 -8.91 -9.96 6.58
CA VAL A 136 -8.49 -11.37 6.50
C VAL A 136 -9.74 -12.24 6.57
N GLU A 137 -9.80 -13.23 5.69
CA GLU A 137 -10.81 -14.28 5.70
C GLU A 137 -10.33 -15.45 6.57
N LEU A 138 -11.22 -15.94 7.44
CA LEU A 138 -10.97 -17.10 8.29
C LEU A 138 -11.76 -18.31 7.77
N ASP A 139 -11.21 -19.51 7.99
CA ASP A 139 -11.95 -20.74 7.74
C ASP A 139 -12.88 -21.12 8.91
N SER A 140 -13.46 -22.33 8.84
CA SER A 140 -14.35 -22.86 9.88
C SER A 140 -13.68 -23.15 11.23
N TYR A 141 -12.34 -23.10 11.28
CA TYR A 141 -11.54 -23.31 12.48
C TYR A 141 -10.92 -22.01 13.00
N ASP A 142 -11.39 -20.86 12.51
CA ASP A 142 -10.87 -19.51 12.82
C ASP A 142 -9.41 -19.29 12.39
N GLU A 143 -8.90 -20.08 11.44
CA GLU A 143 -7.56 -19.94 10.90
C GLU A 143 -7.55 -19.04 9.65
N PRO A 144 -6.56 -18.14 9.50
CA PRO A 144 -6.54 -17.20 8.40
C PRO A 144 -6.17 -17.89 7.08
N THR A 145 -6.98 -17.69 6.03
CA THR A 145 -6.84 -18.39 4.73
C THR A 145 -6.63 -17.47 3.54
N ALA A 146 -7.12 -16.23 3.60
CA ALA A 146 -6.95 -15.26 2.52
C ALA A 146 -6.89 -13.83 3.04
N LEU A 147 -6.20 -12.97 2.28
CA LEU A 147 -6.26 -11.52 2.46
C LEU A 147 -7.42 -10.95 1.66
N ILE A 148 -8.08 -9.94 2.23
CA ILE A 148 -8.99 -9.06 1.51
C ILE A 148 -8.23 -7.77 1.21
N VAL A 149 -8.05 -7.46 -0.07
CA VAL A 149 -7.20 -6.37 -0.56
C VAL A 149 -7.96 -5.45 -1.53
N LEU A 150 -7.60 -4.18 -1.55
CA LEU A 150 -7.93 -3.25 -2.62
C LEU A 150 -6.72 -3.14 -3.55
N ASP A 151 -6.92 -3.48 -4.82
CA ASP A 151 -5.91 -3.38 -5.86
C ASP A 151 -6.17 -2.13 -6.72
N PRO A 152 -5.20 -1.22 -6.89
CA PRO A 152 -5.38 -0.01 -7.72
C PRO A 152 -5.68 -0.33 -9.20
N ASN A 153 -5.38 -1.54 -9.67
CA ASN A 153 -5.72 -2.00 -11.02
C ASN A 153 -7.17 -2.50 -11.14
N THR A 154 -7.94 -2.52 -10.05
CA THR A 154 -9.35 -2.90 -10.08
C THR A 154 -10.16 -1.87 -10.87
N PRO A 155 -10.90 -2.26 -11.92
CA PRO A 155 -11.72 -1.34 -12.69
C PRO A 155 -12.74 -0.59 -11.83
N VAL A 156 -13.00 0.68 -12.17
CA VAL A 156 -13.94 1.54 -11.43
C VAL A 156 -15.35 0.94 -11.41
N GLU A 157 -15.76 0.29 -12.49
CA GLU A 157 -17.06 -0.38 -12.61
C GLU A 157 -17.19 -1.55 -11.62
N ALA A 158 -16.13 -2.34 -11.44
CA ALA A 158 -16.09 -3.42 -10.45
C ALA A 158 -16.23 -2.86 -9.02
N MET A 159 -15.51 -1.77 -8.71
CA MET A 159 -15.66 -1.08 -7.42
C MET A 159 -17.06 -0.51 -7.20
N ARG A 160 -17.69 0.06 -8.24
CA ARG A 160 -19.09 0.53 -8.17
C ARG A 160 -20.06 -0.60 -7.89
N LEU A 161 -19.84 -1.80 -8.44
CA LEU A 161 -20.66 -2.96 -8.15
C LEU A 161 -20.53 -3.38 -6.69
N LEU A 162 -19.31 -3.41 -6.15
CA LEU A 162 -19.08 -3.69 -4.73
C LEU A 162 -19.82 -2.70 -3.83
N THR A 163 -19.76 -1.41 -4.13
CA THR A 163 -20.53 -0.39 -3.38
C THR A 163 -22.03 -0.67 -3.43
N LYS A 164 -22.59 -0.95 -4.63
CA LYS A 164 -24.01 -1.29 -4.77
C LYS A 164 -24.41 -2.56 -4.01
N ALA A 165 -23.54 -3.58 -4.02
CA ALA A 165 -23.79 -4.81 -3.27
C ALA A 165 -23.78 -4.56 -1.76
N ALA A 166 -22.86 -3.74 -1.27
CA ALA A 166 -22.82 -3.31 0.13
C ALA A 166 -24.05 -2.47 0.54
N GLU A 167 -24.60 -1.66 -0.36
CA GLU A 167 -25.87 -0.96 -0.13
C GLU A 167 -27.05 -1.95 -0.10
N CYS A 168 -27.06 -2.94 -1.00
CA CYS A 168 -28.10 -3.96 -1.06
C CYS A 168 -28.12 -4.87 0.18
N SER A 169 -26.96 -5.16 0.77
CA SER A 169 -26.90 -5.97 1.99
C SER A 169 -27.47 -5.26 3.23
N GLN A 170 -27.59 -3.93 3.19
CA GLN A 170 -28.23 -3.12 4.24
C GLN A 170 -29.73 -2.94 4.00
N SER A 171 -30.28 -3.45 2.89
CA SER A 171 -31.71 -3.35 2.58
C SER A 171 -32.54 -4.37 3.40
N PRO A 172 -33.83 -4.09 3.65
CA PRO A 172 -34.71 -4.99 4.41
C PRO A 172 -34.92 -6.37 3.74
N ASP A 173 -34.69 -6.46 2.43
CA ASP A 173 -34.67 -7.73 1.68
C ASP A 173 -33.38 -7.80 0.83
N PRO A 174 -32.27 -8.30 1.42
CA PRO A 174 -30.96 -8.33 0.76
C PRO A 174 -30.90 -9.32 -0.39
N ASP A 175 -31.57 -10.47 -0.28
CA ASP A 175 -31.54 -11.53 -1.31
C ASP A 175 -32.18 -11.06 -2.62
N ALA A 176 -33.34 -10.40 -2.53
CA ALA A 176 -33.99 -9.82 -3.69
C ALA A 176 -33.17 -8.66 -4.28
N ALA A 177 -32.49 -7.88 -3.44
CA ALA A 177 -31.66 -6.76 -3.87
C ALA A 177 -30.39 -7.21 -4.60
N LEU A 178 -29.68 -8.19 -4.06
CA LEU A 178 -28.49 -8.79 -4.66
C LEU A 178 -28.82 -9.53 -5.96
N SER A 179 -29.99 -10.19 -6.03
CA SER A 179 -30.47 -10.87 -7.26
C SER A 179 -30.67 -9.90 -8.44
N ARG A 180 -30.92 -8.61 -8.19
CA ARG A 180 -30.98 -7.59 -9.26
C ARG A 180 -29.59 -7.23 -9.80
N LEU A 181 -28.55 -7.40 -8.98
CA LEU A 181 -27.17 -7.12 -9.37
C LEU A 181 -26.49 -8.29 -10.09
N SER A 182 -27.04 -9.50 -10.03
CA SER A 182 -26.50 -10.66 -10.78
C SER A 182 -26.64 -10.53 -12.30
N HIS A 183 -27.53 -9.64 -12.77
CA HIS A 183 -27.77 -9.36 -14.18
C HIS A 183 -26.85 -8.24 -14.73
N SER A 184 -25.80 -7.87 -14.02
CA SER A 184 -24.83 -6.87 -14.47
C SER A 184 -23.90 -7.43 -15.55
N GLN A 185 -23.27 -6.53 -16.31
CA GLN A 185 -22.31 -6.86 -17.37
C GLN A 185 -21.03 -7.56 -16.85
N TYR A 186 -20.72 -7.47 -15.55
CA TYR A 186 -19.52 -8.05 -14.95
C TYR A 186 -19.82 -9.32 -14.15
N ASN A 187 -18.87 -10.25 -14.23
CA ASN A 187 -18.90 -11.49 -13.48
C ASN A 187 -18.46 -11.24 -12.02
N TRP A 188 -19.34 -11.51 -11.06
CA TRP A 188 -19.03 -11.38 -9.63
C TRP A 188 -17.81 -12.19 -9.19
N ALA A 189 -17.50 -13.30 -9.87
CA ALA A 189 -16.30 -14.08 -9.61
C ALA A 189 -15.01 -13.31 -9.92
N GLU A 190 -15.02 -12.44 -10.94
CA GLU A 190 -13.87 -11.59 -11.27
C GLU A 190 -13.72 -10.46 -10.25
N VAL A 191 -14.82 -9.83 -9.86
CA VAL A 191 -14.84 -8.72 -8.88
C VAL A 191 -14.39 -9.20 -7.49
N LEU A 192 -14.94 -10.32 -7.01
CA LEU A 192 -14.52 -10.87 -5.72
C LEU A 192 -13.14 -11.52 -5.80
N GLY A 193 -12.81 -12.12 -6.96
CA GLY A 193 -11.51 -12.70 -7.22
C GLY A 193 -10.37 -11.68 -7.24
N SER A 194 -10.63 -10.41 -7.60
CA SER A 194 -9.64 -9.33 -7.54
C SER A 194 -9.42 -8.80 -6.12
N LEU A 195 -10.42 -8.94 -5.23
CA LEU A 195 -10.31 -8.53 -3.83
C LEU A 195 -9.71 -9.61 -2.93
N ARG A 196 -9.87 -10.89 -3.28
CA ARG A 196 -9.45 -12.02 -2.44
C ARG A 196 -8.11 -12.58 -2.89
N VAL A 197 -7.10 -12.47 -2.04
CA VAL A 197 -5.78 -13.09 -2.26
C VAL A 197 -5.61 -14.27 -1.32
N ASP A 198 -5.80 -15.46 -1.87
CA ASP A 198 -5.59 -16.72 -1.15
C ASP A 198 -4.13 -16.89 -0.70
N VAL A 199 -3.91 -17.53 0.46
CA VAL A 199 -2.55 -17.84 0.96
C VAL A 199 -1.71 -18.60 -0.05
N SER A 200 -2.33 -19.46 -0.86
CA SER A 200 -1.68 -20.21 -1.93
C SER A 200 -1.15 -19.34 -3.08
N ARG A 201 -1.64 -18.10 -3.21
CA ARG A 201 -1.21 -17.10 -4.21
C ARG A 201 -0.16 -16.12 -3.67
N LEU A 202 0.10 -16.15 -2.37
CA LEU A 202 1.15 -15.36 -1.75
C LEU A 202 2.50 -16.04 -1.97
N THR A 203 3.03 -16.01 -3.20
CA THR A 203 4.22 -16.79 -3.61
C THR A 203 5.37 -15.96 -4.16
N HIS A 204 5.29 -14.62 -4.12
CA HIS A 204 6.43 -13.80 -4.53
C HIS A 204 7.65 -14.07 -3.64
N PRO A 205 8.90 -13.93 -4.16
CA PRO A 205 10.11 -14.22 -3.40
C PRO A 205 10.20 -13.40 -2.10
N GLN A 206 9.72 -12.16 -2.17
CA GLN A 206 9.70 -11.24 -1.05
C GLN A 206 8.40 -10.42 -1.04
N TYR A 207 7.99 -10.05 0.17
CA TYR A 207 6.94 -9.08 0.42
C TYR A 207 7.42 -8.06 1.45
N GLN A 208 6.84 -6.86 1.38
CA GLN A 208 6.95 -5.86 2.43
C GLN A 208 5.54 -5.47 2.88
N LEU A 209 5.36 -5.30 4.18
CA LEU A 209 4.13 -4.80 4.78
C LEU A 209 4.40 -3.48 5.48
N LEU A 210 3.68 -2.44 5.08
CA LEU A 210 3.63 -1.17 5.79
C LEU A 210 2.44 -1.17 6.74
N GLN A 211 2.73 -1.00 8.01
CA GLN A 211 1.75 -0.87 9.07
C GLN A 211 1.70 0.57 9.54
N VAL A 212 0.50 1.14 9.64
CA VAL A 212 0.31 2.45 10.26
C VAL A 212 -0.07 2.23 11.70
N ASN A 213 0.78 2.64 12.63
CA ASN A 213 0.62 2.28 14.03
C ASN A 213 0.04 3.41 14.88
N GLY A 214 -0.12 4.61 14.33
CA GLY A 214 -0.66 5.78 15.01
C GLY A 214 0.17 7.03 14.72
N LEU A 215 0.23 7.95 15.68
CA LEU A 215 1.06 9.15 15.59
C LEU A 215 2.43 8.91 16.23
N ILE A 216 3.38 9.75 15.84
CA ILE A 216 4.69 9.89 16.47
C ILE A 216 4.52 10.77 17.70
N GLU A 217 4.83 10.24 18.89
CA GLU A 217 4.63 10.96 20.16
C GLU A 217 5.95 11.15 20.91
N THR A 218 6.96 10.33 20.64
CA THR A 218 8.24 10.32 21.38
C THR A 218 9.45 10.51 20.46
N GLU A 219 10.58 10.93 21.03
CA GLU A 219 11.85 10.98 20.30
C GLU A 219 12.34 9.59 19.86
N GLN A 220 11.96 8.53 20.58
CA GLN A 220 12.28 7.15 20.22
C GLN A 220 11.58 6.74 18.91
N ASP A 221 10.33 7.19 18.71
CA ASP A 221 9.59 6.96 17.47
C ASP A 221 10.30 7.61 16.27
N LEU A 222 10.94 8.77 16.47
CA LEU A 222 11.72 9.46 15.43
C LEU A 222 13.04 8.76 15.13
N GLN A 223 13.71 8.18 16.13
CA GLN A 223 14.98 7.47 15.93
C GLN A 223 14.82 6.25 15.01
N VAL A 224 13.69 5.56 15.07
CA VAL A 224 13.39 4.42 14.18
C VAL A 224 13.31 4.84 12.70
N LEU A 225 12.88 6.08 12.43
CA LEU A 225 12.80 6.62 11.07
C LEU A 225 14.17 7.06 10.52
N SER A 226 15.13 7.39 11.38
CA SER A 226 16.50 7.75 10.98
C SER A 226 17.41 6.56 10.64
N LEU A 227 16.93 5.33 10.89
CA LEU A 227 17.67 4.08 10.66
C LEU A 227 17.28 3.37 9.35
N LEU A 228 16.29 3.91 8.63
CA LEU A 228 15.92 3.53 7.28
C LEU A 228 16.74 4.38 6.30
#